data_AF-A0A1X7JPK3-F1
#
_entry.id   AF-A0A1X7JPK3-F1
#
_cell.length_a   1.000
_cell.length_b   1.000
_cell.length_c   1.000
_cell.angle_alpha   90.00
_cell.angle_beta   90.00
_cell.angle_gamma   90.00
#
_symmetry.space_group_name_H-M   'P 1'
#
loop_
_entity.id
_entity.type
_entity.pdbx_description
1 polymer ?
#
loop_
_entity_poly.entity_id
_entity_poly.type
_entity_poly.pdbx_seq_one_letter_code
_entity_poly.pdbx_strand_id
1 'polypeptide(L)'
;MSEELTPGVEPQRGPDNTEPDGPTTGRAAGLGIVALLFALLVASWLIQLSSFLQRDFGPFEKRLSDGGVVVWVSIAAAIAILSPIVVLILQARVHKRNPRHSIAAVLGAVVVLVIAVPTNTIVVGSQVANLVTELNQKAQPPTAAETFFERTGGDPRSKVLELGDETVRLLGGDPTADTKDSDADFRVSSDECELDNRNPGIMWSYHYDAGSQVDATGQPLVPEGSKDLPTATHDMAGVIAYWASHGVTATKDEDVSSDEQYRAEAEWLGYDSWSRPAPDVRFDTICLVD
;
A
#
# COMPACT_ATOMS: atom_id res chain seq x y z
N MET A 1 -17.03 -98.25 -31.35
CA MET A 1 -16.72 -99.11 -30.18
C MET A 1 -15.27 -99.53 -30.33
N SER A 2 -14.31 -99.10 -29.52
CA SER A 2 -14.37 -98.41 -28.24
C SER A 2 -13.07 -97.64 -28.02
N GLU A 3 -13.18 -96.46 -27.39
CA GLU A 3 -12.13 -95.82 -26.60
C GLU A 3 -12.04 -96.49 -25.22
N GLU A 4 -10.84 -96.68 -24.69
CA GLU A 4 -10.50 -96.71 -23.25
C GLU A 4 -8.96 -96.57 -23.14
N LEU A 5 -8.41 -95.39 -22.84
CA LEU A 5 -8.14 -94.73 -21.54
C LEU A 5 -6.83 -95.14 -20.83
N THR A 6 -5.84 -94.21 -20.88
CA THR A 6 -4.83 -93.81 -19.84
C THR A 6 -3.75 -94.79 -19.37
N PRO A 7 -2.63 -94.35 -18.72
CA PRO A 7 -2.26 -93.03 -18.15
C PRO A 7 -0.88 -92.53 -18.67
N GLY A 8 -0.30 -91.37 -18.37
CA GLY A 8 -0.51 -90.29 -17.40
C GLY A 8 0.70 -89.33 -17.50
N VAL A 9 0.84 -88.45 -16.51
CA VAL A 9 1.92 -87.46 -16.27
C VAL A 9 1.64 -86.05 -16.77
N GLU A 10 1.09 -85.25 -15.86
CA GLU A 10 1.43 -83.83 -15.68
C GLU A 10 2.37 -83.80 -14.44
N PRO A 11 3.50 -83.06 -14.43
CA PRO A 11 3.43 -81.60 -14.26
C PRO A 11 4.58 -80.73 -14.81
N GLN A 12 4.26 -79.44 -14.95
CA GLN A 12 5.05 -78.24 -14.62
C GLN A 12 5.30 -77.22 -15.74
N ARG A 13 4.66 -76.05 -15.53
CA ARG A 13 5.26 -74.72 -15.46
C ARG A 13 6.08 -74.29 -16.68
N GLY A 14 5.37 -73.84 -17.72
CA GLY A 14 5.93 -72.92 -18.70
C GLY A 14 6.21 -71.54 -18.06
N PRO A 15 7.35 -70.90 -18.38
CA PRO A 15 7.83 -69.71 -17.71
C PRO A 15 7.04 -68.47 -18.12
N ASP A 16 6.69 -67.66 -17.12
CA ASP A 16 6.94 -66.22 -17.07
C ASP A 16 6.90 -65.49 -18.42
N ASN A 17 5.70 -65.07 -18.85
CA ASN A 17 5.55 -63.98 -19.81
C ASN A 17 5.83 -62.65 -19.10
N THR A 18 7.04 -62.48 -18.58
CA THR A 18 7.63 -61.15 -18.41
C THR A 18 8.10 -60.73 -19.80
N GLU A 19 7.19 -60.13 -20.56
CA GLU A 19 7.56 -59.30 -21.70
C GLU A 19 8.56 -58.27 -21.14
N PRO A 20 9.82 -58.25 -21.62
CA PRO A 20 10.81 -57.36 -21.05
C PRO A 20 10.36 -55.94 -21.36
N ASP A 21 10.09 -55.17 -20.30
CA ASP A 21 9.94 -53.72 -20.30
C ASP A 21 11.22 -53.10 -20.91
N GLY A 22 11.28 -53.11 -22.24
CA GLY A 22 12.36 -52.49 -22.99
C GLY A 22 12.36 -50.99 -22.68
N PRO A 23 13.52 -50.38 -22.42
CA PRO A 23 13.58 -48.98 -22.02
C PRO A 23 13.00 -48.10 -23.12
N THR A 24 11.78 -47.59 -22.90
CA THR A 24 11.15 -46.62 -23.80
C THR A 24 12.08 -45.41 -23.94
N THR A 25 12.67 -45.26 -25.11
CA THR A 25 13.59 -44.18 -25.45
C THR A 25 12.84 -42.85 -25.31
N GLY A 26 13.14 -42.08 -24.27
CA GLY A 26 12.51 -40.78 -24.00
C GLY A 26 11.85 -40.58 -22.62
N ARG A 27 11.74 -41.62 -21.77
CA ARG A 27 11.18 -41.46 -20.40
C ARG A 27 12.02 -40.53 -19.50
N ALA A 28 13.35 -40.68 -19.49
CA ALA A 28 14.25 -39.83 -18.70
C ALA A 28 14.21 -38.36 -19.16
N ALA A 29 14.20 -38.12 -20.48
CA ALA A 29 14.04 -36.79 -21.04
C ALA A 29 12.66 -36.18 -20.71
N GLY A 30 11.59 -36.99 -20.75
CA GLY A 30 10.26 -36.56 -20.36
C GLY A 30 10.17 -36.16 -18.88
N LEU A 31 10.76 -36.93 -17.98
CA LEU A 31 10.83 -36.61 -16.55
C LEU A 31 11.67 -35.34 -16.29
N GLY A 32 12.76 -35.14 -17.03
CA GLY A 32 13.55 -33.90 -16.97
C GLY A 32 12.75 -32.66 -17.36
N ILE A 33 11.92 -32.76 -18.41
CA ILE A 33 11.02 -31.66 -18.82
C ILE A 33 9.98 -31.37 -17.73
N VAL A 34 9.39 -32.40 -17.12
CA VAL A 34 8.43 -32.23 -16.03
C VAL A 34 9.07 -31.50 -14.85
N ALA A 35 10.25 -31.94 -14.41
CA ALA A 35 10.98 -31.30 -13.32
C ALA A 35 11.31 -29.82 -13.63
N LEU A 36 11.72 -29.52 -14.87
CA LEU A 36 11.99 -28.15 -15.31
C LEU A 36 10.72 -27.28 -15.30
N LEU A 37 9.58 -27.80 -15.77
CA LEU A 37 8.31 -27.06 -15.78
C LEU A 37 7.84 -26.72 -14.35
N PHE A 38 8.00 -27.67 -13.42
CA PHE A 38 7.73 -27.41 -12.00
C PHE A 38 8.71 -26.38 -11.41
N ALA A 39 10.01 -26.47 -11.74
CA ALA A 39 10.99 -25.49 -11.29
C ALA A 39 10.67 -24.08 -11.80
N LEU A 40 10.24 -23.94 -13.07
CA LEU A 40 9.82 -22.65 -13.64
C LEU A 40 8.54 -22.12 -12.99
N LEU A 41 7.58 -22.99 -12.67
CA LEU A 41 6.39 -22.59 -11.92
C LEU A 41 6.77 -22.05 -10.53
N VAL A 42 7.62 -22.75 -9.79
CA VAL A 42 8.09 -22.28 -8.47
C VAL A 42 8.89 -20.98 -8.61
N ALA A 43 9.78 -20.88 -9.60
CA ALA A 43 10.52 -19.65 -9.86
C ALA A 43 9.59 -18.47 -10.17
N SER A 44 8.50 -18.69 -10.91
CA SER A 44 7.50 -17.64 -11.19
C SER A 44 6.86 -17.12 -9.91
N TRP A 45 6.50 -18.02 -8.98
CA TRP A 45 5.93 -17.63 -7.69
C TRP A 45 6.95 -16.89 -6.83
N LEU A 46 8.23 -17.29 -6.86
CA LEU A 46 9.29 -16.58 -6.15
C LEU A 46 9.52 -15.17 -6.71
N ILE A 47 9.45 -14.99 -8.03
CA ILE A 47 9.56 -13.67 -8.67
C ILE A 47 8.35 -12.80 -8.24
N GLN A 48 7.14 -13.35 -8.26
CA GLN A 48 5.94 -12.64 -7.80
C GLN A 48 6.06 -12.24 -6.33
N LEU A 49 6.43 -13.18 -5.46
CA LEU A 49 6.64 -12.91 -4.03
C LEU A 49 7.71 -11.84 -3.82
N SER A 50 8.82 -11.91 -4.54
CA SER A 50 9.89 -10.90 -4.49
C SER A 50 9.37 -9.51 -4.89
N SER A 51 8.53 -9.42 -5.93
CA SER A 51 7.95 -8.14 -6.36
C SER A 51 7.04 -7.51 -5.28
N PHE A 52 6.26 -8.33 -4.57
CA PHE A 52 5.47 -7.87 -3.42
C PHE A 52 6.35 -7.43 -2.25
N LEU A 53 7.37 -8.23 -1.92
CA LEU A 53 8.32 -7.87 -0.87
C LEU A 53 9.07 -6.56 -1.17
N GLN A 54 9.41 -6.30 -2.43
CA GLN A 54 10.05 -5.05 -2.82
C GLN A 54 9.10 -3.84 -2.77
N ARG A 55 7.81 -4.05 -3.05
CA ARG A 55 6.78 -3.01 -2.88
C ARG A 55 6.61 -2.64 -1.40
N ASP A 56 6.48 -3.65 -0.53
CA ASP A 56 6.07 -3.43 0.87
C ASP A 56 7.28 -3.16 1.81
N PHE A 57 8.43 -3.77 1.53
CA PHE A 57 9.62 -3.72 2.39
C PHE A 57 10.87 -3.15 1.70
N GLY A 58 10.75 -2.68 0.45
CA GLY A 58 11.85 -2.03 -0.25
C GLY A 58 12.26 -0.71 0.42
N PRO A 59 13.55 -0.31 0.33
CA PRO A 59 13.98 1.05 0.65
C PRO A 59 13.14 2.05 -0.15
N PHE A 60 12.71 3.16 0.44
CA PHE A 60 11.76 4.11 -0.18
C PHE A 60 12.13 4.48 -1.64
N GLU A 61 13.41 4.73 -1.91
CA GLU A 61 13.94 5.07 -3.24
C GLU A 61 13.90 3.92 -4.28
N LYS A 62 13.77 2.67 -3.82
CA LYS A 62 13.78 1.45 -4.65
C LYS A 62 12.48 0.65 -4.57
N ARG A 63 11.45 1.15 -3.88
CA ARG A 63 10.14 0.51 -3.86
C ARG A 63 9.62 0.46 -5.29
N LEU A 64 9.15 -0.72 -5.70
CA LEU A 64 8.47 -0.81 -6.98
C LEU A 64 7.16 -0.05 -6.91
N SER A 65 6.94 0.82 -7.89
CA SER A 65 5.63 1.39 -8.12
C SER A 65 4.61 0.30 -8.47
N ASP A 66 3.33 0.57 -8.24
CA ASP A 66 2.22 -0.35 -8.53
C ASP A 66 2.26 -0.84 -9.99
N GLY A 67 2.56 0.06 -10.93
CA GLY A 67 2.78 -0.29 -12.34
C GLY A 67 3.99 -1.21 -12.56
N GLY A 68 5.09 -1.00 -11.82
CA GLY A 68 6.25 -1.88 -11.85
C GLY A 68 5.94 -3.30 -11.36
N VAL A 69 5.15 -3.43 -10.29
CA VAL A 69 4.71 -4.73 -9.76
C VAL A 69 3.87 -5.48 -10.79
N VAL A 70 2.91 -4.81 -11.44
CA VAL A 70 2.09 -5.40 -12.52
C VAL A 70 2.97 -5.97 -13.63
N VAL A 71 4.00 -5.25 -14.06
CA VAL A 71 4.93 -5.69 -15.12
C VAL A 71 5.67 -6.97 -14.69
N TRP A 72 6.27 -6.99 -13.50
CA TRP A 72 7.03 -8.16 -13.03
C TRP A 72 6.15 -9.38 -12.78
N VAL A 73 4.97 -9.18 -12.19
CA VAL A 73 3.98 -10.25 -11.99
C VAL A 73 3.54 -10.82 -13.34
N SER A 74 3.33 -9.97 -14.35
CA SER A 74 2.96 -10.40 -15.70
C SER A 74 4.06 -11.19 -16.40
N ILE A 75 5.33 -10.75 -16.28
CA ILE A 75 6.49 -11.48 -16.82
C ILE A 75 6.60 -12.86 -16.17
N ALA A 76 6.48 -12.94 -14.84
CA ALA A 76 6.53 -14.21 -14.11
C ALA A 76 5.40 -15.16 -14.54
N ALA A 77 4.17 -14.64 -14.68
CA ALA A 77 3.02 -15.41 -15.17
C ALA A 77 3.25 -15.93 -16.60
N ALA A 78 3.80 -15.09 -17.48
CA ALA A 78 4.12 -15.50 -18.85
C ALA A 78 5.12 -16.65 -18.90
N ILE A 79 6.16 -16.66 -18.04
CA ILE A 79 7.12 -17.77 -17.94
C ILE A 79 6.40 -19.06 -17.55
N ALA A 80 5.57 -19.02 -16.51
CA ALA A 80 4.87 -20.21 -16.01
C ALA A 80 3.86 -20.81 -17.02
N ILE A 81 3.22 -19.97 -17.84
CA ILE A 81 2.17 -20.39 -18.78
C ILE A 81 2.73 -20.71 -20.17
N LEU A 82 3.62 -19.88 -20.72
CA LEU A 82 4.13 -20.06 -22.08
C LEU A 82 5.08 -21.27 -22.18
N SER A 83 5.87 -21.56 -21.15
CA SER A 83 6.79 -22.71 -21.14
C SER A 83 6.08 -24.06 -21.37
N PRO A 84 5.03 -24.44 -20.61
CA PRO A 84 4.31 -25.69 -20.89
C PRO A 84 3.56 -25.68 -22.23
N ILE A 85 3.08 -24.53 -22.73
CA ILE A 85 2.48 -24.42 -24.08
C ILE A 85 3.51 -24.76 -25.16
N VAL A 86 4.72 -24.21 -25.07
CA VAL A 86 5.81 -24.50 -26.01
C VAL A 86 6.17 -25.99 -25.97
N VAL A 87 6.22 -26.60 -24.78
CA VAL A 87 6.45 -28.05 -24.64
C VAL A 87 5.35 -28.85 -25.33
N LEU A 88 4.08 -28.50 -25.16
CA LEU A 88 2.95 -29.18 -25.83
C LEU A 88 3.05 -29.07 -27.36
N ILE A 89 3.41 -27.90 -27.89
CA ILE A 89 3.60 -27.67 -29.33
C ILE A 89 4.76 -28.53 -29.87
N LEU A 90 5.89 -28.55 -29.17
CA LEU A 90 7.05 -29.34 -29.56
C LEU A 90 6.75 -30.85 -29.50
N GLN A 91 6.11 -31.31 -28.43
CA GLN A 91 5.67 -32.70 -28.27
C GLN A 91 4.70 -33.11 -29.37
N ALA A 92 3.71 -32.27 -29.72
CA ALA A 92 2.78 -32.54 -30.82
C ALA A 92 3.50 -32.70 -32.17
N ARG A 93 4.50 -31.85 -32.44
CA ARG A 93 5.33 -31.94 -33.66
C ARG A 93 6.18 -33.21 -33.70
N VAL A 94 6.76 -33.61 -32.57
CA VAL A 94 7.58 -34.83 -32.46
C VAL A 94 6.71 -36.08 -32.56
N HIS A 95 5.55 -36.09 -31.91
CA HIS A 95 4.60 -37.21 -31.95
C HIS A 95 4.08 -37.48 -33.37
N LYS A 96 3.84 -36.42 -34.15
CA LYS A 96 3.48 -36.53 -35.58
C LYS A 96 4.56 -37.25 -36.41
N ARG A 97 5.82 -37.19 -35.99
CA ARG A 97 6.95 -37.87 -36.67
C ARG A 97 7.22 -39.26 -36.10
N ASN A 98 7.03 -39.48 -34.80
CA ASN A 98 7.30 -40.74 -34.12
C ASN A 98 6.23 -41.04 -33.04
N PRO A 99 5.24 -41.92 -33.30
CA PRO A 99 4.13 -42.16 -32.38
C PRO A 99 4.50 -42.95 -31.12
N ARG A 100 5.70 -43.53 -31.03
CA ARG A 100 6.17 -44.31 -29.86
C ARG A 100 6.80 -43.46 -28.73
N HIS A 101 6.64 -42.14 -28.76
CA HIS A 101 7.24 -41.24 -27.77
C HIS A 101 6.43 -41.14 -26.46
N SER A 102 7.13 -40.96 -25.33
CA SER A 102 6.55 -40.96 -23.98
C SER A 102 5.58 -39.80 -23.74
N ILE A 103 4.38 -40.11 -23.24
CA ILE A 103 3.29 -39.15 -22.93
C ILE A 103 3.56 -38.36 -21.63
N ALA A 104 4.55 -38.76 -20.83
CA ALA A 104 4.80 -38.18 -19.50
C ALA A 104 4.99 -36.66 -19.49
N ALA A 105 5.69 -36.11 -20.49
CA ALA A 105 5.91 -34.67 -20.60
C ALA A 105 4.63 -33.90 -20.98
N VAL A 106 3.73 -34.51 -21.74
CA VAL A 106 2.42 -33.93 -22.08
C VAL A 106 1.55 -33.85 -20.82
N LEU A 107 1.49 -34.93 -20.04
CA LEU A 107 0.75 -34.94 -18.77
C LEU A 107 1.30 -33.91 -17.79
N GLY A 108 2.63 -33.83 -17.64
CA GLY A 108 3.23 -32.83 -16.77
C GLY A 108 2.95 -31.39 -17.22
N ALA A 109 3.02 -31.10 -18.51
CA ALA A 109 2.67 -29.77 -19.04
C ALA A 109 1.20 -29.42 -18.80
N VAL A 110 0.28 -30.38 -18.95
CA VAL A 110 -1.15 -30.18 -18.65
C VAL A 110 -1.36 -29.92 -17.16
N VAL A 111 -0.76 -30.71 -16.27
CA VAL A 111 -0.87 -30.52 -14.81
C VAL A 111 -0.35 -29.15 -14.41
N VAL A 112 0.82 -28.75 -14.94
CA VAL A 112 1.40 -27.43 -14.67
C VAL A 112 0.48 -26.33 -15.17
N LEU A 113 -0.12 -26.44 -16.36
CA LEU A 113 -1.07 -25.45 -16.87
C LEU A 113 -2.34 -25.32 -16.03
N VAL A 114 -2.89 -26.44 -15.57
CA VAL A 114 -4.09 -26.46 -14.70
C VAL A 114 -3.84 -25.74 -13.38
N ILE A 115 -2.60 -25.75 -12.89
CA ILE A 115 -2.21 -25.01 -11.68
C ILE A 115 -1.84 -23.56 -12.02
N ALA A 116 -1.00 -23.36 -13.04
CA ALA A 116 -0.43 -22.08 -13.40
C ALA A 116 -1.51 -21.09 -13.86
N VAL A 117 -2.44 -21.50 -14.72
CA VAL A 117 -3.43 -20.57 -15.28
C VAL A 117 -4.32 -19.97 -14.19
N PRO A 118 -5.03 -20.74 -13.33
CA PRO A 118 -5.89 -20.15 -12.31
C PRO A 118 -5.12 -19.30 -11.31
N THR A 119 -3.97 -19.79 -10.82
CA THR A 119 -3.18 -19.05 -9.81
C THR A 119 -2.66 -17.72 -10.35
N ASN A 120 -2.09 -17.72 -11.56
CA ASN A 120 -1.56 -16.50 -12.17
C ASN A 120 -2.65 -15.54 -12.65
N THR A 121 -3.80 -16.05 -13.13
CA THR A 121 -4.92 -15.18 -13.53
C THR A 121 -5.50 -14.41 -12.34
N ILE A 122 -5.62 -15.04 -11.16
CA ILE A 122 -6.10 -14.35 -9.96
C ILE A 122 -5.14 -13.23 -9.57
N VAL A 123 -3.83 -13.52 -9.53
CA VAL A 123 -2.80 -12.55 -9.10
C VAL A 123 -2.68 -11.40 -10.11
N VAL A 124 -2.56 -11.68 -11.41
CA VAL A 124 -2.48 -10.63 -12.43
C VAL A 124 -3.78 -9.82 -12.46
N GLY A 125 -4.92 -10.49 -12.40
CA GLY A 125 -6.23 -9.85 -12.43
C GLY A 125 -6.43 -8.86 -11.28
N SER A 126 -6.03 -9.22 -10.06
CA SER A 126 -6.11 -8.31 -8.92
C SER A 126 -5.19 -7.10 -9.07
N GLN A 127 -3.96 -7.29 -9.59
CA GLN A 127 -3.05 -6.16 -9.80
C GLN A 127 -3.54 -5.20 -10.88
N VAL A 128 -4.13 -5.71 -11.96
CA VAL A 128 -4.75 -4.88 -13.00
C VAL A 128 -5.95 -4.11 -12.44
N ALA A 129 -6.80 -4.74 -11.63
CA ALA A 129 -7.93 -4.07 -10.99
C ALA A 129 -7.47 -2.92 -10.06
N ASN A 130 -6.40 -3.15 -9.29
CA ASN A 130 -5.82 -2.12 -8.43
C ASN A 130 -5.25 -0.95 -9.24
N LEU A 131 -4.49 -1.24 -10.30
CA LEU A 131 -3.95 -0.21 -11.20
C LEU A 131 -5.06 0.60 -11.87
N VAL A 132 -6.11 -0.05 -12.34
CA VAL A 132 -7.28 0.64 -12.94
C VAL A 132 -7.97 1.51 -11.90
N THR A 133 -8.09 1.05 -10.66
CA THR A 133 -8.67 1.85 -9.56
C THR A 133 -7.81 3.07 -9.26
N GLU A 134 -6.49 2.90 -9.20
CA GLU A 134 -5.55 4.01 -8.99
C GLU A 134 -5.61 5.02 -10.14
N LEU A 135 -5.63 4.56 -11.40
CA LEU A 135 -5.74 5.44 -12.56
C LEU A 135 -7.08 6.17 -12.59
N ASN A 136 -8.17 5.50 -12.21
CA ASN A 136 -9.48 6.12 -12.09
C ASN A 136 -9.51 7.16 -10.97
N GLN A 137 -8.86 6.89 -9.83
CA GLN A 137 -8.70 7.88 -8.75
C GLN A 137 -7.89 9.09 -9.21
N LYS A 138 -6.73 8.87 -9.86
CA LYS A 138 -5.90 9.93 -10.45
C LYS A 138 -6.57 10.75 -11.54
N ALA A 139 -7.53 10.15 -12.24
CA ALA A 139 -8.32 10.86 -13.23
C ALA A 139 -9.42 11.75 -12.63
N GLN A 140 -9.74 11.60 -11.33
CA GLN A 140 -10.72 12.47 -10.68
C GLN A 140 -10.11 13.86 -10.47
N PRO A 141 -10.87 14.94 -10.73
CA PRO A 141 -10.43 16.28 -10.35
C PRO A 141 -10.35 16.38 -8.81
N PRO A 142 -9.47 17.25 -8.28
CA PRO A 142 -9.49 17.57 -6.85
C PRO A 142 -10.89 17.99 -6.38
N THR A 143 -11.21 17.69 -5.13
CA THR A 143 -12.49 18.03 -4.54
C THR A 143 -12.65 19.54 -4.35
N ALA A 144 -13.88 19.99 -4.12
CA ALA A 144 -14.16 21.39 -3.83
C ALA A 144 -13.45 21.87 -2.55
N ALA A 145 -13.32 20.99 -1.55
CA ALA A 145 -12.60 21.28 -0.31
C ALA A 145 -11.11 21.49 -0.61
N GLU A 146 -10.48 20.55 -1.30
CA GLU A 146 -9.06 20.60 -1.68
C GLU A 146 -8.68 21.82 -2.53
N THR A 147 -9.64 22.38 -3.27
CA THR A 147 -9.48 23.57 -4.13
C THR A 147 -10.09 24.84 -3.51
N PHE A 148 -10.39 24.83 -2.21
CA PHE A 148 -11.07 25.93 -1.54
C PHE A 148 -10.39 27.29 -1.82
N PHE A 149 -9.08 27.38 -1.57
CA PHE A 149 -8.32 28.63 -1.74
C PHE A 149 -8.15 29.05 -3.21
N GLU A 150 -8.07 28.12 -4.16
CA GLU A 150 -8.10 28.45 -5.59
C GLU A 150 -9.42 29.15 -5.98
N ARG A 151 -10.55 28.69 -5.41
CA ARG A 151 -11.88 29.19 -5.73
C ARG A 151 -12.22 30.50 -5.03
N THR A 152 -11.90 30.61 -3.74
CA THR A 152 -12.23 31.81 -2.94
C THR A 152 -11.20 32.91 -3.09
N GLY A 153 -10.00 32.58 -3.57
CA GLY A 153 -8.83 33.44 -3.47
C GLY A 153 -8.30 33.48 -2.03
N GLY A 154 -7.00 33.76 -1.90
CA GLY A 154 -6.31 33.84 -0.63
C GLY A 154 -5.14 32.86 -0.54
N ASP A 155 -4.20 33.17 0.35
CA ASP A 155 -3.05 32.33 0.63
C ASP A 155 -3.36 31.42 1.85
N PRO A 156 -3.37 30.09 1.70
CA PRO A 156 -3.63 29.15 2.79
C PRO A 156 -2.70 29.38 3.99
N ARG A 157 -1.42 29.67 3.72
CA ARG A 157 -0.41 29.94 4.75
C ARG A 157 -0.77 31.16 5.58
N SER A 158 -1.08 32.28 4.90
CA SER A 158 -1.50 33.51 5.58
C SER A 158 -2.78 33.30 6.38
N LYS A 159 -3.72 32.49 5.88
CA LYS A 159 -5.00 32.24 6.55
C LYS A 159 -4.84 31.45 7.85
N VAL A 160 -4.06 30.37 7.82
CA VAL A 160 -3.79 29.57 9.03
C VAL A 160 -2.95 30.35 10.04
N LEU A 161 -2.02 31.17 9.57
CA LEU A 161 -1.22 32.07 10.41
C LEU A 161 -2.10 33.10 11.14
N GLU A 162 -3.01 33.76 10.42
CA GLU A 162 -3.94 34.75 10.99
C GLU A 162 -4.87 34.11 12.03
N LEU A 163 -5.44 32.94 11.71
CA LEU A 163 -6.31 32.20 12.63
C LEU A 163 -5.55 31.77 13.89
N GLY A 164 -4.35 31.22 13.72
CA GLY A 164 -3.45 30.79 14.78
C GLY A 164 -3.02 31.92 15.71
N ASP A 165 -2.42 32.97 15.15
CA ASP A 165 -1.86 34.08 15.91
C ASP A 165 -2.92 34.78 16.77
N GLU A 166 -4.11 34.99 16.23
CA GLU A 166 -5.18 35.65 16.99
C GLU A 166 -5.77 34.72 18.05
N THR A 167 -5.87 33.41 17.78
CA THR A 167 -6.26 32.42 18.79
C THR A 167 -5.28 32.45 19.97
N VAL A 168 -3.97 32.47 19.69
CA VAL A 168 -2.93 32.56 20.72
C VAL A 168 -3.05 33.87 21.52
N ARG A 169 -3.25 35.01 20.86
CA ARG A 169 -3.42 36.31 21.53
C ARG A 169 -4.64 36.35 22.43
N LEU A 170 -5.78 35.82 21.96
CA LEU A 170 -7.02 35.77 22.73
C LEU A 170 -6.85 34.94 24.00
N LEU A 171 -6.06 33.86 23.94
CA LEU A 171 -5.72 33.01 25.09
C LEU A 171 -4.64 33.60 26.00
N GLY A 172 -4.08 34.76 25.66
CA GLY A 172 -3.07 35.47 26.45
C GLY A 172 -1.62 35.04 26.17
N GLY A 173 -1.38 34.29 25.09
CA GLY A 173 -0.03 33.99 24.61
C GLY A 173 0.53 35.08 23.69
N ASP A 174 1.85 35.04 23.49
CA ASP A 174 2.53 35.84 22.47
C ASP A 174 2.86 34.92 21.28
N PRO A 175 2.20 35.07 20.13
CA PRO A 175 2.48 34.23 18.97
C PRO A 175 3.84 34.53 18.34
N THR A 176 4.58 35.55 18.76
CA THR A 176 5.90 35.89 18.25
C THR A 176 7.05 35.51 19.19
N ALA A 177 6.73 34.84 20.30
CA ALA A 177 7.73 34.30 21.21
C ALA A 177 8.65 33.29 20.50
N ASP A 178 9.90 33.23 20.96
CA ASP A 178 10.88 32.28 20.47
C ASP A 178 10.59 30.88 21.04
N THR A 179 10.98 29.83 20.32
CA THR A 179 10.86 28.43 20.75
C THR A 179 12.20 27.87 21.23
N LYS A 180 12.17 26.95 22.22
CA LYS A 180 13.38 26.28 22.73
C LYS A 180 14.16 25.51 21.66
N ASP A 181 13.47 24.96 20.67
CA ASP A 181 14.07 24.27 19.53
C ASP A 181 14.16 25.23 18.34
N SER A 182 15.39 25.56 17.93
CA SER A 182 15.70 26.45 16.79
C SER A 182 15.43 25.83 15.42
N ASP A 183 15.11 24.53 15.34
CA ASP A 183 14.64 23.88 14.11
C ASP A 183 13.13 24.10 13.86
N ALA A 184 12.42 24.70 14.83
CA ALA A 184 11.01 25.08 14.75
C ALA A 184 10.81 26.55 14.33
N ASP A 185 11.75 27.12 13.56
CA ASP A 185 11.80 28.54 13.13
C ASP A 185 10.52 29.04 12.41
N PHE A 186 9.56 28.16 12.10
CA PHE A 186 8.31 28.53 11.48
C PHE A 186 7.11 28.08 12.31
N ARG A 187 6.43 29.06 12.91
CA ARG A 187 5.08 28.96 13.50
C ARG A 187 4.05 28.36 12.54
N VAL A 188 4.32 28.46 11.24
CA VAL A 188 3.59 27.80 10.17
C VAL A 188 4.56 27.07 9.26
N SER A 189 4.46 25.75 9.21
CA SER A 189 5.20 24.86 8.31
C SER A 189 4.31 24.38 7.17
N SER A 190 4.96 23.87 6.12
CA SER A 190 4.30 23.18 5.01
C SER A 190 4.85 21.76 4.91
N ASP A 191 3.96 20.79 4.75
CA ASP A 191 4.30 19.40 4.48
C ASP A 191 3.69 18.96 3.14
N GLU A 192 4.44 18.17 2.37
CA GLU A 192 3.91 17.51 1.18
C GLU A 192 2.84 16.48 1.59
N CYS A 193 1.72 16.47 0.89
CA CYS A 193 0.61 15.55 1.13
C CYS A 193 0.03 15.01 -0.19
N GLU A 194 -0.90 14.07 -0.07
CA GLU A 194 -1.60 13.46 -1.20
C GLU A 194 -3.09 13.79 -1.12
N LEU A 195 -3.63 14.33 -2.20
CA LEU A 195 -5.06 14.61 -2.37
C LEU A 195 -5.86 13.30 -2.51
N ASP A 196 -7.19 13.35 -2.40
CA ASP A 196 -8.08 12.18 -2.56
C ASP A 196 -7.94 11.52 -3.94
N ASN A 197 -7.61 12.32 -4.96
CA ASN A 197 -7.30 11.85 -6.31
C ASN A 197 -5.84 11.38 -6.48
N ARG A 198 -5.07 11.23 -5.40
CA ARG A 198 -3.66 10.81 -5.42
C ARG A 198 -2.68 11.74 -6.13
N ASN A 199 -3.08 12.98 -6.40
CA ASN A 199 -2.16 14.00 -6.88
C ASN A 199 -1.44 14.64 -5.68
N PRO A 200 -0.20 15.12 -5.88
CA PRO A 200 0.53 15.82 -4.83
C PRO A 200 -0.19 17.13 -4.47
N GLY A 201 -0.09 17.50 -3.19
CA GLY A 201 -0.58 18.76 -2.66
C GLY A 201 0.27 19.22 -1.48
N ILE A 202 -0.14 20.33 -0.88
CA ILE A 202 0.53 20.92 0.29
C ILE A 202 -0.48 21.07 1.43
N MET A 203 -0.04 20.65 2.62
CA MET A 203 -0.73 20.91 3.88
C MET A 203 0.06 21.98 4.64
N TRP A 204 -0.65 22.95 5.20
CA TRP A 204 -0.07 23.99 6.06
C TRP A 204 -0.45 23.75 7.51
N SER A 205 0.55 23.78 8.39
CA SER A 205 0.40 23.46 9.80
C SER A 205 0.84 24.64 10.65
N TYR A 206 -0.06 25.16 11.47
CA TYR A 206 0.23 26.10 12.55
C TYR A 206 0.36 25.34 13.86
N HIS A 207 1.42 25.62 14.61
CA HIS A 207 1.58 25.07 15.94
C HIS A 207 2.08 26.11 16.93
N TYR A 208 1.44 26.15 18.09
CA TYR A 208 1.86 26.91 19.24
C TYR A 208 1.65 26.07 20.50
N ASP A 209 2.71 25.88 21.27
CA ASP A 209 2.66 25.27 22.61
C ASP A 209 3.37 26.20 23.59
N ALA A 210 2.61 26.78 24.53
CA ALA A 210 3.14 27.64 25.59
C ALA A 210 4.33 27.02 26.34
N GLY A 211 4.34 25.71 26.58
CA GLY A 211 5.39 25.01 27.33
C GLY A 211 6.75 25.01 26.62
N SER A 212 6.75 25.14 25.29
CA SER A 212 7.93 25.19 24.44
C SER A 212 8.49 26.60 24.23
N GLN A 213 7.75 27.65 24.64
CA GLN A 213 8.13 29.04 24.40
C GLN A 213 9.17 29.56 25.40
N VAL A 214 10.01 30.47 24.92
CA VAL A 214 11.04 31.18 25.69
C VAL A 214 10.98 32.69 25.45
N ASP A 215 11.50 33.46 26.41
CA ASP A 215 11.73 34.88 26.24
C ASP A 215 12.98 35.14 25.36
N ALA A 216 13.23 36.42 25.06
CA ALA A 216 14.39 36.86 24.28
C ALA A 216 15.76 36.52 24.91
N THR A 217 15.79 36.03 26.16
CA THR A 217 17.00 35.56 26.85
C THR A 217 17.13 34.03 26.87
N GLY A 218 16.17 33.33 26.27
CA GLY A 218 16.09 31.87 26.24
C GLY A 218 15.50 31.25 27.52
N GLN A 219 14.91 32.05 28.41
CA GLN A 219 14.26 31.53 29.62
C GLN A 219 12.84 31.06 29.30
N PRO A 220 12.38 29.91 29.85
CA PRO A 220 11.01 29.44 29.64
C PRO A 220 9.96 30.47 30.03
N LEU A 221 8.95 30.68 29.17
CA LEU A 221 7.83 31.57 29.50
C LEU A 221 6.87 30.95 30.52
N VAL A 222 6.73 29.63 30.53
CA VAL A 222 5.98 28.89 31.55
C VAL A 222 6.88 28.63 32.76
N PRO A 223 6.53 29.12 33.96
CA PRO A 223 7.31 28.90 35.18
C PRO A 223 7.44 27.43 35.56
N GLU A 224 8.55 27.05 36.19
CA GLU A 224 8.76 25.68 36.68
C GLU A 224 7.64 25.26 37.65
N GLY A 225 7.00 24.12 37.37
CA GLY A 225 5.86 23.61 38.14
C GLY A 225 4.50 24.23 37.78
N SER A 226 4.46 25.18 36.85
CA SER A 226 3.23 25.68 36.22
C SER A 226 2.90 24.89 34.96
N LYS A 227 1.61 24.86 34.59
CA LYS A 227 1.14 24.39 33.29
C LYS A 227 0.76 25.54 32.34
N ASP A 228 0.68 26.76 32.88
CA ASP A 228 0.14 27.93 32.20
C ASP A 228 1.12 29.10 32.18
N LEU A 229 0.95 29.95 31.15
CA LEU A 229 1.59 31.24 31.06
C LEU A 229 1.03 32.18 32.14
N PRO A 230 1.85 33.08 32.72
CA PRO A 230 1.37 34.11 33.65
C PRO A 230 0.32 35.05 33.05
N THR A 231 0.30 35.19 31.73
CA THR A 231 -0.61 36.04 30.96
C THR A 231 -1.83 35.29 30.43
N ALA A 232 -1.97 33.98 30.70
CA ALA A 232 -3.07 33.18 30.17
C ALA A 232 -4.43 33.74 30.61
N THR A 233 -5.31 33.99 29.64
CA THR A 233 -6.67 34.52 29.87
C THR A 233 -7.70 33.39 29.93
N HIS A 234 -7.39 32.25 29.29
CA HIS A 234 -8.29 31.12 29.09
C HIS A 234 -9.63 31.49 28.40
N ASP A 235 -9.65 32.57 27.61
CA ASP A 235 -10.87 33.07 26.95
C ASP A 235 -11.29 32.23 25.73
N MET A 236 -11.68 30.98 25.98
CA MET A 236 -12.20 30.10 24.92
C MET A 236 -13.49 30.64 24.30
N ALA A 237 -14.30 31.40 25.04
CA ALA A 237 -15.51 32.00 24.49
C ALA A 237 -15.18 33.05 23.42
N GLY A 238 -14.18 33.89 23.67
CA GLY A 238 -13.62 34.83 22.70
C GLY A 238 -13.03 34.13 21.47
N VAL A 239 -12.26 33.05 21.69
CA VAL A 239 -11.72 32.21 20.60
C VAL A 239 -12.83 31.63 19.72
N ILE A 240 -13.87 31.03 20.32
CA ILE A 240 -14.99 30.44 19.59
C ILE A 240 -15.75 31.50 18.80
N ALA A 241 -15.97 32.68 19.37
CA ALA A 241 -16.60 33.80 18.68
C ALA A 241 -15.75 34.30 17.49
N TYR A 242 -14.43 34.38 17.67
CA TYR A 242 -13.48 34.74 16.62
C TYR A 242 -13.49 33.72 15.48
N TRP A 243 -13.40 32.43 15.78
CA TRP A 243 -13.50 31.34 14.80
C TRP A 243 -14.80 31.41 14.01
N ALA A 244 -15.94 31.59 14.70
CA ALA A 244 -17.25 31.69 14.06
C ALA A 244 -17.31 32.87 13.06
N SER A 245 -16.69 34.01 13.38
CA SER A 245 -16.59 35.16 12.46
C SER A 245 -15.77 34.89 11.21
N HIS A 246 -14.92 33.85 11.22
CA HIS A 246 -14.10 33.38 10.11
C HIS A 246 -14.69 32.14 9.42
N GLY A 247 -15.92 31.76 9.75
CA GLY A 247 -16.58 30.58 9.19
C GLY A 247 -16.03 29.25 9.72
N VAL A 248 -15.33 29.28 10.86
CA VAL A 248 -14.82 28.09 11.55
C VAL A 248 -15.75 27.78 12.72
N THR A 249 -16.28 26.55 12.74
CA THR A 249 -17.15 26.08 13.83
C THR A 249 -16.29 25.46 14.93
N ALA A 250 -16.71 25.61 16.19
CA ALA A 250 -16.04 24.98 17.32
C ALA A 250 -16.91 23.87 17.90
N THR A 251 -16.33 22.68 18.06
CA THR A 251 -16.96 21.54 18.73
C THR A 251 -16.14 21.17 19.96
N LYS A 252 -16.78 21.03 21.12
CA LYS A 252 -16.08 20.55 22.32
C LYS A 252 -15.70 19.08 22.14
N ASP A 253 -14.44 18.75 22.37
CA ASP A 253 -13.98 17.36 22.31
C ASP A 253 -14.24 16.66 23.65
N GLU A 254 -15.21 15.75 23.68
CA GLU A 254 -15.61 15.03 24.90
C GLU A 254 -14.71 13.82 25.21
N ASP A 255 -13.90 13.36 24.24
CA ASP A 255 -13.11 12.13 24.33
C ASP A 255 -11.67 12.37 24.83
N VAL A 256 -11.30 13.62 25.10
CA VAL A 256 -9.95 14.00 25.57
C VAL A 256 -9.96 14.17 27.09
N SER A 257 -8.92 13.68 27.77
CA SER A 257 -8.74 13.83 29.22
C SER A 257 -8.56 15.28 29.72
N SER A 258 -8.53 16.23 28.77
CA SER A 258 -8.55 17.67 28.99
C SER A 258 -10.01 18.11 28.92
N ASP A 259 -10.57 18.56 30.04
CA ASP A 259 -11.97 18.96 30.17
C ASP A 259 -12.38 20.14 29.26
N GLU A 260 -11.44 20.77 28.54
CA GLU A 260 -11.63 22.03 27.81
C GLU A 260 -10.92 22.10 26.44
N GLN A 261 -10.72 20.98 25.73
CA GLN A 261 -10.28 21.04 24.32
C GLN A 261 -11.45 21.33 23.37
N TYR A 262 -11.24 22.24 22.43
CA TYR A 262 -12.19 22.56 21.36
C TYR A 262 -11.56 22.31 20.00
N ARG A 263 -12.26 21.51 19.18
CA ARG A 263 -11.92 21.24 17.79
C ARG A 263 -12.41 22.38 16.91
N ALA A 264 -11.58 22.81 15.97
CA ALA A 264 -11.92 23.78 14.94
C ALA A 264 -12.30 23.04 13.65
N GLU A 265 -13.47 23.36 13.10
CA GLU A 265 -14.03 22.68 11.93
C GLU A 265 -14.36 23.69 10.83
N ALA A 266 -13.77 23.51 9.66
CA ALA A 266 -14.08 24.23 8.43
C ALA A 266 -13.75 23.36 7.21
N GLU A 267 -14.31 23.66 6.05
CA GLU A 267 -14.09 22.88 4.81
C GLU A 267 -12.61 22.81 4.39
N TRP A 268 -11.78 23.76 4.83
CA TRP A 268 -10.36 23.88 4.50
C TRP A 268 -9.43 23.48 5.65
N LEU A 269 -9.98 23.20 6.85
CA LEU A 269 -9.23 22.74 8.01
C LEU A 269 -9.25 21.21 8.10
N GLY A 270 -8.09 20.64 8.40
CA GLY A 270 -7.90 19.24 8.71
C GLY A 270 -8.50 18.85 10.05
N TYR A 271 -8.73 17.55 10.23
CA TYR A 271 -9.42 16.98 11.39
C TYR A 271 -8.71 17.23 12.73
N ASP A 272 -7.38 17.36 12.71
CA ASP A 272 -6.53 17.53 13.91
C ASP A 272 -6.33 18.99 14.32
N SER A 273 -7.24 19.87 13.89
CA SER A 273 -7.29 21.29 14.25
C SER A 273 -8.02 21.52 15.57
N TRP A 274 -7.34 22.07 16.57
CA TRP A 274 -7.89 22.30 17.92
C TRP A 274 -7.16 23.39 18.70
N SER A 275 -7.78 23.82 19.79
CA SER A 275 -7.18 24.72 20.77
C SER A 275 -7.60 24.33 22.20
N ARG A 276 -6.73 24.64 23.16
CA ARG A 276 -6.95 24.48 24.60
C ARG A 276 -6.76 25.83 25.34
N PRO A 277 -7.33 25.97 26.55
CA PRO A 277 -7.29 27.22 27.29
C PRO A 277 -5.90 27.56 27.82
N ALA A 278 -5.13 26.55 28.23
CA ALA A 278 -3.68 26.66 28.38
C ALA A 278 -3.13 26.83 26.96
N PRO A 279 -2.57 27.98 26.56
CA PRO A 279 -2.36 28.32 25.15
C PRO A 279 -1.56 27.24 24.41
N ASP A 280 -2.30 26.37 23.75
CA ASP A 280 -1.86 25.18 23.03
C ASP A 280 -2.82 25.07 21.84
N VAL A 281 -2.29 25.38 20.67
CA VAL A 281 -3.04 25.64 19.44
C VAL A 281 -2.39 24.86 18.33
N ARG A 282 -3.22 24.11 17.61
CA ARG A 282 -2.82 23.39 16.42
C ARG A 282 -3.88 23.59 15.35
N PHE A 283 -3.45 24.06 14.18
CA PHE A 283 -4.32 24.10 13.00
C PHE A 283 -3.58 23.48 11.84
N ASP A 284 -4.18 22.46 11.26
CA ASP A 284 -3.69 21.85 10.04
C ASP A 284 -4.72 22.16 8.95
N THR A 285 -4.30 22.60 7.77
CA THR A 285 -5.23 22.62 6.62
C THR A 285 -5.50 21.17 6.18
N ILE A 286 -6.53 20.95 5.37
CA ILE A 286 -6.55 19.74 4.55
C ILE A 286 -5.40 19.76 3.54
N CYS A 287 -5.20 18.67 2.80
CA CYS A 287 -4.30 18.69 1.65
C CYS A 287 -4.89 19.61 0.57
N LEU A 288 -4.14 20.62 0.15
CA LEU A 288 -4.56 21.61 -0.84
C LEU A 288 -3.74 21.46 -2.11
N VAL A 289 -4.28 21.91 -3.23
CA VAL A 289 -3.50 22.00 -4.48
C VAL A 289 -2.34 23.00 -4.27
N ASP A 290 -1.14 22.64 -4.74
CA ASP A 290 0.07 23.49 -4.76
C ASP A 290 -0.06 24.65 -5.78
#